data_AF-A0AAP0XHK0-F1
#
_entry.id   AF-A0AAP0XHK0-F1
#
_cell.length_a   1.000
_cell.length_b   1.000
_cell.length_c   1.000
_cell.angle_alpha   90.00
_cell.angle_beta   90.00
_cell.angle_gamma   90.00
#
_symmetry.space_group_name_H-M   'P 1'
#
loop_
_entity.id
_entity.type
_entity.pdbx_description
1 polymer ?
#
loop_
_entity_poly.entity_id
_entity_poly.type
_entity_poly.pdbx_seq_one_letter_code
_entity_poly.pdbx_strand_id
1 'polypeptide(L)'
;MKPLKHRFLAIAMQVVLNISTWSGGLYMIWVLLDRDATRYFETYVVFAITGLCLFFFTALFVRCPECNTSMHHLYKPGDGLLMHRGLLPHEVFTQKLIECPACKQVVKFRD
;
A
#
# COMPACT_ATOMS: atom_id res chain seq x y z
N MET A 1 20.46 12.06 -2.42
CA MET A 1 19.30 11.15 -2.50
C MET A 1 18.34 11.65 -3.56
N LYS A 2 17.95 10.80 -4.53
CA LYS A 2 16.98 11.18 -5.57
C LYS A 2 15.55 11.17 -5.02
N PRO A 3 14.68 12.11 -5.45
CA PRO A 3 13.27 12.11 -5.05
C PRO A 3 12.45 11.08 -5.84
N LEU A 4 11.40 10.56 -5.21
CA LEU A 4 10.43 9.69 -5.87
C LEU A 4 9.53 10.50 -6.81
N LYS A 5 9.60 10.22 -8.13
CA LYS A 5 8.88 10.98 -9.17
C LYS A 5 7.35 10.93 -9.00
N HIS A 6 6.78 9.75 -8.78
CA HIS A 6 5.33 9.54 -8.65
C HIS A 6 4.88 9.41 -7.19
N ARG A 7 5.29 10.36 -6.33
CA ARG A 7 5.01 10.31 -4.88
C ARG A 7 3.53 10.22 -4.54
N PHE A 8 2.67 11.01 -5.20
CA PHE A 8 1.23 11.00 -4.92
C PHE A 8 0.58 9.67 -5.27
N LEU A 9 1.07 9.02 -6.34
CA LEU A 9 0.59 7.70 -6.73
C LEU A 9 1.00 6.65 -5.69
N ALA A 10 2.21 6.73 -5.16
CA ALA A 10 2.68 5.86 -4.08
C ALA A 10 1.84 6.03 -2.80
N ILE A 11 1.45 7.27 -2.46
CA ILE A 11 0.52 7.55 -1.35
C ILE A 11 -0.84 6.91 -1.63
N ALA A 12 -1.43 7.18 -2.80
CA ALA A 12 -2.73 6.65 -3.18
C ALA A 12 -2.76 5.11 -3.16
N MET A 13 -1.71 4.47 -3.69
CA MET A 13 -1.53 3.02 -3.68
C MET A 13 -1.55 2.47 -2.24
N GLN A 14 -0.80 3.09 -1.32
CA GLN A 14 -0.78 2.66 0.08
C GLN A 14 -2.13 2.87 0.78
N VAL A 15 -2.84 3.95 0.46
CA VAL A 15 -4.20 4.20 0.97
C VAL A 15 -5.19 3.15 0.46
N VAL A 16 -5.18 2.83 -0.84
CA VAL A 16 -6.05 1.81 -1.44
C VAL A 16 -5.83 0.44 -0.81
N LEU A 17 -4.57 0.03 -0.61
CA LEU A 17 -4.23 -1.23 0.03
C LEU A 17 -4.80 -1.30 1.46
N ASN A 18 -4.66 -0.22 2.23
CA ASN A 18 -5.18 -0.14 3.57
C ASN A 18 -6.71 -0.19 3.58
N ILE A 19 -7.39 0.65 2.80
CA ILE A 19 -8.86 0.66 2.72
C ILE A 19 -9.39 -0.74 2.36
N SER A 20 -8.75 -1.43 1.41
CA SER A 20 -9.13 -2.79 1.01
C SER A 20 -8.96 -3.81 2.14
N THR A 21 -7.90 -3.67 2.94
CA THR A 21 -7.64 -4.56 4.07
C THR A 21 -8.63 -4.30 5.22
N TRP A 22 -8.87 -3.03 5.54
CA TRP A 22 -9.79 -2.62 6.60
C TRP A 22 -11.25 -2.92 6.24
N SER A 23 -11.66 -2.72 4.99
CA SER A 23 -13.02 -3.06 4.53
C SER A 23 -13.29 -4.56 4.63
N GLY A 24 -12.30 -5.41 4.34
CA GLY A 24 -12.42 -6.86 4.54
C GLY A 24 -12.57 -7.24 6.00
N GLY A 25 -11.79 -6.63 6.89
CA GLY A 25 -11.95 -6.83 8.34
C GLY A 25 -13.33 -6.41 8.86
N LEU A 26 -13.81 -5.24 8.44
CA LEU A 26 -15.14 -4.74 8.79
C LEU A 26 -16.26 -5.64 8.25
N TYR A 27 -16.13 -6.13 7.02
CA TYR A 27 -17.09 -7.07 6.43
C TYR A 27 -17.15 -8.39 7.22
N MET A 28 -16.00 -8.95 7.60
CA MET A 28 -15.96 -10.17 8.42
C MET A 28 -16.60 -9.97 9.79
N ILE A 29 -16.33 -8.83 10.46
CA ILE A 29 -16.99 -8.49 11.73
C ILE A 29 -18.50 -8.37 11.53
N TRP A 30 -18.94 -7.72 10.45
CA TRP A 30 -20.35 -7.59 10.15
C TRP A 30 -21.03 -8.95 9.94
N VAL A 31 -20.40 -9.86 9.19
CA VAL A 31 -20.90 -11.24 8.99
C VAL A 31 -20.96 -12.03 10.29
N LEU A 32 -20.03 -11.81 11.22
CA LEU A 32 -20.03 -12.46 12.53
C LEU A 32 -21.18 -11.96 13.44
N LEU A 33 -21.52 -10.67 13.35
CA LEU A 33 -22.62 -10.07 14.11
C LEU A 33 -23.99 -10.33 13.47
N ASP A 34 -24.04 -10.35 12.14
CA ASP A 34 -25.25 -10.50 11.35
C ASP A 34 -24.98 -11.33 10.09
N ARG A 35 -25.53 -12.55 10.06
CA ARG A 35 -25.39 -13.47 8.93
C ARG A 35 -26.07 -12.96 7.65
N ASP A 36 -27.03 -12.04 7.73
CA ASP A 36 -27.67 -11.47 6.54
C ASP A 36 -26.70 -10.62 5.70
N ALA A 37 -25.59 -10.16 6.30
CA ALA A 37 -24.50 -9.50 5.58
C ALA A 37 -23.90 -10.35 4.44
N THR A 38 -24.05 -11.67 4.48
CA THR A 38 -23.61 -12.59 3.41
C THR A 38 -24.25 -12.30 2.06
N ARG A 39 -25.45 -11.70 2.04
CA ARG A 39 -26.12 -11.29 0.79
C ARG A 39 -25.34 -10.22 0.01
N TYR A 40 -24.48 -9.48 0.69
CA TYR A 40 -23.63 -8.43 0.10
C TYR A 40 -22.22 -8.93 -0.28
N PHE A 41 -21.98 -10.25 -0.18
CA PHE A 41 -20.67 -10.84 -0.47
C PHE A 41 -20.19 -10.52 -1.89
N GLU A 42 -21.05 -10.71 -2.90
CA GLU A 42 -20.68 -10.43 -4.30
C GLU A 42 -20.25 -8.98 -4.50
N THR A 43 -21.02 -8.04 -3.95
CA THR A 43 -20.70 -6.61 -4.00
C THR A 43 -19.36 -6.32 -3.35
N TYR A 44 -19.13 -6.85 -2.14
CA TYR A 44 -17.85 -6.73 -1.44
C TYR A 44 -16.69 -7.29 -2.27
N VAL A 45 -16.83 -8.49 -2.84
CA VAL A 45 -15.81 -9.15 -3.66
C VAL A 45 -15.47 -8.32 -4.90
N VAL A 46 -16.47 -7.77 -5.59
CA VAL A 46 -16.24 -6.89 -6.76
C VAL A 46 -15.39 -5.68 -6.36
N PHE A 47 -15.71 -5.02 -5.25
CA PHE A 47 -14.92 -3.89 -4.76
C PHE A 47 -13.50 -4.29 -4.35
N ALA A 48 -13.34 -5.44 -3.68
CA ALA A 48 -12.04 -5.95 -3.26
C ALA A 48 -11.14 -6.29 -4.45
N ILE A 49 -11.66 -7.01 -5.45
CA ILE A 49 -10.93 -7.36 -6.67
C ILE A 49 -10.56 -6.10 -7.45
N THR A 50 -11.51 -5.16 -7.61
CA THR A 50 -11.25 -3.90 -8.31
C THR A 50 -10.15 -3.10 -7.60
N GLY A 51 -10.19 -3.02 -6.28
CA GLY A 51 -9.15 -2.38 -5.47
C GLY A 51 -7.77 -3.01 -5.63
N LEU A 52 -7.70 -4.36 -5.62
CA LEU A 52 -6.45 -5.10 -5.84
C LEU A 52 -5.89 -4.88 -7.25
N CYS A 53 -6.73 -4.92 -8.28
CA CYS A 53 -6.32 -4.65 -9.66
C CYS A 53 -5.76 -3.23 -9.80
N LEU A 54 -6.44 -2.23 -9.22
CA LEU A 54 -5.97 -0.85 -9.21
C LEU A 54 -4.65 -0.70 -8.44
N PHE A 55 -4.47 -1.42 -7.33
CA PHE A 55 -3.21 -1.44 -6.59
C PHE A 55 -2.05 -1.94 -7.46
N PHE A 56 -2.18 -3.10 -8.09
CA PHE A 56 -1.11 -3.63 -8.95
C PHE A 56 -0.85 -2.76 -10.17
N PHE A 57 -1.91 -2.22 -10.79
CA PHE A 57 -1.76 -1.32 -11.93
C PHE A 57 -1.01 -0.04 -11.56
N THR A 58 -1.37 0.60 -10.44
CA THR A 58 -0.71 1.82 -9.97
C THR A 58 0.72 1.57 -9.50
N ALA A 59 1.00 0.40 -8.91
CA ALA A 59 2.34 0.03 -8.45
C ALA A 59 3.39 -0.05 -9.59
N LEU A 60 2.98 -0.30 -10.84
CA LEU A 60 3.89 -0.34 -12.00
C LEU A 60 4.56 1.01 -12.30
N PHE A 61 3.93 2.10 -11.88
CA PHE A 61 4.40 3.47 -12.09
C PHE A 61 5.21 4.01 -10.90
N VAL A 62 5.09 3.40 -9.72
CA VAL A 62 5.91 3.73 -8.56
C VAL A 62 7.25 3.00 -8.68
N ARG A 63 8.24 3.66 -9.28
CA ARG A 63 9.56 3.07 -9.55
C ARG A 63 10.68 3.72 -8.74
N CYS A 64 11.67 2.93 -8.36
CA CYS A 64 12.87 3.43 -7.70
C CYS A 64 13.68 4.30 -8.68
N PRO A 65 14.11 5.51 -8.29
CA PRO A 65 14.93 6.37 -9.17
C PRO A 65 16.38 5.88 -9.35
N GLU A 66 16.83 4.89 -8.58
CA GLU A 66 18.17 4.31 -8.71
C GLU A 66 18.16 3.05 -9.59
N CYS A 67 17.35 2.04 -9.26
CA CYS A 67 17.33 0.76 -9.98
C CYS A 67 16.16 0.60 -10.97
N ASN A 68 15.25 1.57 -11.07
CA ASN A 68 14.06 1.54 -11.94
C ASN A 68 13.10 0.36 -11.71
N THR A 69 13.26 -0.40 -10.61
CA THR A 69 12.36 -1.48 -10.22
C THR A 69 11.05 -0.91 -9.63
N SER A 70 9.93 -1.57 -9.86
CA SER A 70 8.64 -1.23 -9.24
C SER A 70 8.68 -1.44 -7.71
N MET A 71 8.08 -0.52 -6.98
CA MET A 71 7.99 -0.56 -5.53
C MET A 71 6.51 -0.69 -5.12
N HIS A 72 6.08 -1.93 -4.94
CA HIS A 72 4.70 -2.27 -4.54
C HIS A 72 4.38 -1.89 -3.11
N HIS A 73 5.39 -1.86 -2.24
CA HIS A 73 5.25 -1.46 -0.85
C HIS A 73 6.34 -0.47 -0.50
N LEU A 74 6.00 0.47 0.38
CA LEU A 74 6.92 1.46 0.90
C LEU A 74 7.45 0.95 2.24
N TYR A 75 8.77 0.97 2.40
CA TYR A 75 9.43 0.55 3.63
C TYR A 75 10.20 1.71 4.27
N LYS A 76 10.14 1.80 5.61
CA LYS A 76 11.02 2.69 6.39
C LYS A 76 12.48 2.21 6.26
N PRO A 77 13.47 3.11 6.20
CA PRO A 77 14.89 2.73 6.23
C PRO A 77 15.28 2.09 7.58
N GLY A 78 16.23 1.16 7.57
CA GLY A 78 16.72 0.47 8.78
C GLY A 78 17.11 -0.99 8.55
N ASP A 79 17.31 -1.72 9.66
CA ASP A 79 17.59 -3.16 9.66
C ASP A 79 16.38 -3.95 10.18
N GLY A 80 16.19 -5.19 9.71
CA GLY A 80 15.10 -6.08 10.14
C GLY A 80 14.20 -6.58 9.02
N LEU A 81 13.18 -7.38 9.39
CA LEU A 81 12.22 -7.98 8.45
C LEU A 81 11.38 -6.88 7.77
N LEU A 82 11.20 -7.00 6.46
CA LEU A 82 10.43 -6.06 5.63
C LEU A 82 9.00 -5.84 6.16
N MET A 83 8.37 -6.88 6.70
CA MET A 83 7.01 -6.83 7.24
C MET A 83 6.85 -5.82 8.39
N HIS A 84 7.86 -5.64 9.24
CA HIS A 84 7.82 -4.68 10.35
C HIS A 84 8.17 -3.24 9.93
N ARG A 85 8.69 -3.09 8.71
CA ARG A 85 9.14 -1.81 8.16
C ARG A 85 8.15 -1.22 7.17
N GLY A 86 7.07 -1.95 6.84
CA GLY A 86 5.99 -1.45 6.00
C GLY A 86 5.38 -0.18 6.58
N LEU A 87 5.16 0.82 5.74
CA LEU A 87 4.56 2.08 6.15
C LEU A 87 3.06 1.93 6.45
N LEU A 88 2.66 2.34 7.65
CA LEU A 88 1.27 2.46 8.03
C LEU A 88 0.63 3.69 7.34
N PRO A 89 -0.70 3.71 7.13
CA PRO A 89 -1.35 4.76 6.34
C PRO A 89 -1.16 6.17 6.90
N HIS A 90 -1.12 6.33 8.23
CA HIS A 90 -0.83 7.63 8.85
C HIS A 90 0.64 8.05 8.65
N GLU A 91 1.56 7.07 8.64
CA GLU A 91 3.00 7.30 8.50
C GLU A 91 3.39 7.66 7.08
N VAL A 92 2.59 7.27 6.08
CA VAL A 92 2.78 7.69 4.69
C VAL A 92 2.80 9.21 4.57
N PHE A 93 2.01 9.92 5.38
CA PHE A 93 1.98 11.38 5.32
C PHE A 93 3.14 12.02 6.10
N THR A 94 3.68 11.36 7.11
CA THR A 94 4.73 11.93 7.98
C THR A 94 6.14 11.54 7.54
N GLN A 95 6.31 10.41 6.87
CA GLN A 95 7.63 9.88 6.55
C GLN A 95 8.28 10.64 5.39
N LYS A 96 9.57 10.98 5.58
CA LYS A 96 10.35 11.73 4.58
C LYS A 96 11.23 10.84 3.72
N LEU A 97 11.61 9.66 4.23
CA LEU A 97 12.56 8.75 3.63
C LEU A 97 11.98 7.34 3.57
N ILE A 98 12.22 6.67 2.45
CA ILE A 98 11.83 5.28 2.22
C ILE A 98 13.02 4.51 1.67
N GLU A 99 13.02 3.19 1.84
CA GLU A 99 14.06 2.32 1.29
C GLU A 99 13.49 1.44 0.18
N CYS A 100 14.23 1.33 -0.92
CA CYS A 100 13.89 0.39 -1.98
C CYS A 100 14.35 -1.03 -1.59
N PRO A 101 13.45 -2.04 -1.56
CA PRO A 101 13.82 -3.39 -1.14
C PRO A 101 14.78 -4.09 -2.12
N ALA A 102 14.80 -3.68 -3.39
CA ALA A 102 15.62 -4.30 -4.43
C ALA A 102 17.09 -3.83 -4.36
N CYS A 103 17.33 -2.53 -4.25
CA CYS A 103 18.67 -1.96 -4.24
C CYS A 103 19.15 -1.46 -2.88
N LYS A 104 18.30 -1.54 -1.84
CA LYS A 104 18.56 -1.06 -0.46
C LYS A 104 18.97 0.42 -0.36
N GLN A 105 18.72 1.19 -1.42
CA GLN A 105 19.01 2.62 -1.45
C GLN A 105 17.88 3.40 -0.80
N VAL A 106 18.26 4.45 -0.06
CA VAL A 106 17.31 5.37 0.57
C VAL A 106 16.88 6.41 -0.46
N VAL A 107 15.57 6.49 -0.66
CA VAL A 107 14.91 7.39 -1.61
C VAL A 107 14.16 8.47 -0.83
N LYS A 108 14.24 9.72 -1.32
CA LYS A 108 13.52 10.83 -0.72
C LYS A 108 12.04 10.75 -1.12
N PHE A 109 11.16 10.61 -0.14
CA PHE A 109 9.72 10.56 -0.34
C PHE A 109 9.07 11.95 -0.24
N ARG A 110 9.56 12.76 0.71
CA ARG A 110 9.06 14.11 1.00
C ARG A 110 10.23 15.05 1.37
N ASP A 111 10.02 16.36 1.18
CA ASP A 111 10.94 17.41 1.62
C ASP A 111 10.91 17.63 3.15
#